data_AF-A0A365Y191-F1
#
_entry.id   AF-A0A365Y191-F1
#
_cell.length_a   1.000
_cell.length_b   1.000
_cell.length_c   1.000
_cell.angle_alpha   90.00
_cell.angle_beta   90.00
_cell.angle_gamma   90.00
#
_symmetry.space_group_name_H-M   'P 1'
#
loop_
_entity.id
_entity.type
_entity.pdbx_description
1 polymer ?
#
loop_
_entity_poly.entity_id
_entity_poly.type
_entity_poly.pdbx_seq_one_letter_code
_entity_poly.pdbx_strand_id
1 'polypeptide(L)'
;MLLGGLALLATDTYAQLKVGDHPTKINKASVLELESDRQGLLLPRLKQFSDIDALTPPDGMIVYYDPAPPAPATDKGLYIRRNGAWEKMANNADANSNWKLTGNDAVAGNFIGTNAGSVPLVLKGQGVDGLIIDNGYAFFKKLDLVTTGVDVLLVDPTTGKVSRRTISESAFTTAINSLNGDKTAAQTLSTDAADYSFAHDGAGDHKLTIATQDGTKTVGLLTKADYLRFDQATKALVITGFNTTPNANGLSITTIAGNPSLALHAADATNPGALTATDQNIGGNKTFKNNLIVDGSGTISSGLTVTGATLLKDDAVINKSLQVGTTSELKGKVTLGSVAAGTATDLDVLMLGTTGEVIKKTLPASAFNPVINTINGLKGPDVTINNGIQGPDVHFTQDAATQTVTLHIPTATPLTDRGLMSNGDQTFKGNKKLNDDLAVRTKVIVGDTTALANSTLQVAGSVSMNIVNVSADHPMTDADNTILVDCSGGDRKVTLLTAVGRKGRVITVKKIGGTLARSLQILPNGAERIEDGTDYFIYNDWTFVTLQSDGANWFIIRK
;
A
#
# COMPACT_ATOMS: atom_id res chain seq x y z
N MET A 1 -76.17 -58.27 -170.47
CA MET A 1 -74.83 -57.65 -170.46
C MET A 1 -74.06 -58.22 -169.29
N LEU A 2 -72.77 -58.58 -169.32
CA LEU A 2 -71.77 -58.81 -170.36
C LEU A 2 -70.61 -59.56 -169.65
N LEU A 3 -69.93 -60.49 -170.37
CA LEU A 3 -68.57 -61.08 -170.26
C LEU A 3 -67.78 -61.04 -168.93
N GLY A 4 -66.92 -61.98 -168.55
CA GLY A 4 -66.21 -63.15 -169.12
C GLY A 4 -65.14 -63.54 -168.05
N GLY A 5 -64.79 -64.81 -167.80
CA GLY A 5 -63.81 -65.59 -168.55
C GLY A 5 -62.78 -66.26 -167.61
N LEU A 6 -62.31 -67.43 -168.04
CA LEU A 6 -61.09 -68.19 -167.69
C LEU A 6 -60.98 -69.09 -166.44
N ALA A 7 -60.37 -70.24 -166.71
CA ALA A 7 -60.14 -71.44 -165.91
C ALA A 7 -58.70 -71.53 -165.36
N LEU A 8 -58.44 -72.43 -164.39
CA LEU A 8 -57.23 -73.28 -164.37
C LEU A 8 -57.34 -74.46 -163.37
N LEU A 9 -56.72 -75.58 -163.73
CA LEU A 9 -56.64 -76.89 -163.07
C LEU A 9 -55.50 -76.97 -162.03
N ALA A 10 -55.63 -77.81 -160.99
CA ALA A 10 -54.50 -78.55 -160.37
C ALA A 10 -54.99 -79.70 -159.47
N THR A 11 -54.18 -80.76 -159.39
CA THR A 11 -54.41 -82.12 -158.87
C THR A 11 -54.21 -82.30 -157.36
N ASP A 12 -54.97 -83.20 -156.73
CA ASP A 12 -54.95 -83.50 -155.28
C ASP A 12 -54.03 -84.66 -154.88
N THR A 13 -53.07 -84.40 -153.96
CA THR A 13 -52.23 -85.39 -153.26
C THR A 13 -52.61 -85.47 -151.77
N TYR A 14 -52.83 -86.68 -151.22
CA TYR A 14 -53.11 -86.89 -149.79
C TYR A 14 -51.81 -86.96 -148.97
N ALA A 15 -51.68 -86.10 -147.95
CA ALA A 15 -50.54 -86.08 -147.05
C ALA A 15 -50.86 -86.79 -145.72
N GLN A 16 -50.12 -87.87 -145.39
CA GLN A 16 -49.99 -88.36 -144.02
C GLN A 16 -49.09 -87.37 -143.27
N LEU A 17 -49.54 -86.89 -142.11
CA LEU A 17 -48.85 -85.83 -141.38
C LEU A 17 -48.04 -86.43 -140.21
N LYS A 18 -46.72 -86.41 -140.32
CA LYS A 18 -45.81 -86.62 -139.18
C LYS A 18 -45.17 -85.29 -138.81
N VAL A 19 -45.20 -84.96 -137.53
CA VAL A 19 -44.52 -83.78 -136.97
C VAL A 19 -43.66 -84.26 -135.81
N GLY A 20 -42.34 -84.19 -135.96
CA GLY A 20 -41.42 -84.74 -134.96
C GLY A 20 -40.00 -85.02 -135.45
N ASP A 21 -39.20 -85.54 -134.53
CA ASP A 21 -37.72 -85.57 -134.55
C ASP A 21 -37.15 -86.67 -135.47
N HIS A 22 -37.95 -87.67 -135.81
CA HIS A 22 -37.59 -88.80 -136.68
C HIS A 22 -38.42 -88.84 -137.98
N PRO A 23 -38.31 -87.86 -138.90
CA PRO A 23 -39.28 -87.63 -139.99
C PRO A 23 -39.21 -88.64 -141.15
N THR A 24 -38.15 -89.45 -141.23
CA THR A 24 -38.01 -90.48 -142.27
C THR A 24 -38.58 -91.84 -141.86
N LYS A 25 -38.90 -92.02 -140.59
CA LYS A 25 -39.61 -93.21 -140.09
C LYS A 25 -41.01 -92.81 -139.68
N ILE A 26 -41.99 -93.13 -140.53
CA ILE A 26 -43.41 -92.90 -140.25
C ILE A 26 -44.01 -94.22 -139.81
N ASN A 27 -44.68 -94.23 -138.65
CA ASN A 27 -45.41 -95.42 -138.23
C ASN A 27 -46.65 -95.60 -139.08
N LYS A 28 -46.73 -96.76 -139.73
CA LYS A 28 -47.85 -97.10 -140.61
C LYS A 28 -49.17 -97.21 -139.85
N ALA A 29 -49.14 -97.42 -138.53
CA ALA A 29 -50.33 -97.53 -137.69
C ALA A 29 -50.94 -96.18 -137.29
N SER A 30 -50.26 -95.06 -137.56
CA SER A 30 -50.72 -93.74 -137.13
C SER A 30 -51.03 -92.86 -138.34
N VAL A 31 -52.29 -92.43 -138.46
CA VAL A 31 -52.69 -91.40 -139.44
C VAL A 31 -52.06 -90.03 -139.10
N LEU A 32 -51.85 -89.77 -137.81
CA LEU A 32 -51.16 -88.60 -137.27
C LEU A 32 -50.19 -89.09 -136.19
N GLU A 33 -48.92 -88.75 -136.32
CA GLU A 33 -47.88 -89.12 -135.37
C GLU A 33 -47.15 -87.87 -134.88
N LEU A 34 -47.20 -87.64 -133.57
CA LEU A 34 -46.50 -86.56 -132.88
C LEU A 34 -45.46 -87.21 -132.00
N GLU A 35 -44.20 -87.08 -132.38
CA GLU A 35 -43.11 -87.66 -131.60
C GLU A 35 -42.06 -86.60 -131.37
N SER A 36 -41.96 -86.14 -130.12
CA SER A 36 -41.01 -85.13 -129.74
C SER A 36 -40.60 -85.25 -128.28
N ASP A 37 -39.31 -85.03 -128.00
CA ASP A 37 -38.73 -84.97 -126.65
C ASP A 37 -39.07 -83.64 -125.95
N ARG A 38 -39.55 -82.65 -126.72
CA ARG A 38 -39.69 -81.23 -126.28
C ARG A 38 -41.05 -80.60 -126.55
N GLN A 39 -41.83 -81.10 -127.48
CA GLN A 39 -43.15 -80.56 -127.83
C GLN A 39 -44.24 -81.61 -127.62
N GLY A 40 -45.50 -81.17 -127.49
CA GLY A 40 -46.64 -82.06 -127.30
C GLY A 40 -47.90 -81.55 -128.00
N LEU A 41 -48.92 -82.40 -128.06
CA LEU A 41 -50.25 -82.04 -128.54
C LEU A 41 -50.93 -81.14 -127.50
N LEU A 42 -51.24 -79.90 -127.88
CA LEU A 42 -52.14 -79.08 -127.09
C LEU A 42 -53.59 -79.40 -127.47
N LEU A 43 -54.37 -79.86 -126.50
CA LEU A 43 -55.78 -80.21 -126.71
C LEU A 43 -56.70 -78.97 -126.63
N PRO A 44 -57.90 -79.01 -127.27
CA PRO A 44 -58.94 -78.00 -127.08
C PRO A 44 -59.24 -77.80 -125.60
N ARG A 45 -59.22 -76.55 -125.16
CA ARG A 45 -59.44 -76.17 -123.78
C ARG A 45 -60.86 -75.65 -123.61
N LEU A 46 -61.67 -76.37 -122.84
CA LEU A 46 -63.07 -76.02 -122.64
C LEU A 46 -63.25 -75.24 -121.35
N LYS A 47 -64.10 -74.20 -121.40
CA LYS A 47 -64.51 -73.48 -120.18
C LYS A 47 -65.76 -74.08 -119.57
N GLN A 48 -66.60 -74.71 -120.39
CA GLN A 48 -67.78 -75.48 -120.00
C GLN A 48 -67.95 -76.61 -121.03
N PHE A 49 -68.41 -77.79 -120.59
CA PHE A 49 -68.62 -78.92 -121.52
C PHE A 49 -69.72 -78.65 -122.55
N SER A 50 -70.69 -77.81 -122.19
CA SER A 50 -71.71 -77.31 -123.11
C SER A 50 -71.15 -76.63 -124.35
N ASP A 51 -69.95 -76.02 -124.28
CA ASP A 51 -69.30 -75.36 -125.42
C ASP A 51 -69.05 -76.32 -126.58
N ILE A 52 -68.81 -77.61 -126.27
CA ILE A 52 -68.57 -78.65 -127.26
C ILE A 52 -69.74 -79.62 -127.39
N ASP A 53 -70.52 -79.85 -126.34
CA ASP A 53 -71.67 -80.77 -126.38
C ASP A 53 -72.69 -80.34 -127.45
N ALA A 54 -72.78 -79.04 -127.73
CA ALA A 54 -73.56 -78.47 -128.83
C ALA A 54 -73.13 -78.96 -130.24
N LEU A 55 -71.95 -79.56 -130.39
CA LEU A 55 -71.42 -80.12 -131.65
C LEU A 55 -71.60 -81.65 -131.74
N THR A 56 -72.31 -82.28 -130.79
CA THR A 56 -72.47 -83.75 -130.70
C THR A 56 -71.13 -84.51 -130.76
N PRO A 57 -70.23 -84.29 -129.78
CA PRO A 57 -68.91 -84.91 -129.78
C PRO A 57 -69.02 -86.44 -129.61
N PRO A 58 -68.37 -87.26 -130.45
CA PRO A 58 -68.35 -88.72 -130.27
C PRO A 58 -67.62 -89.14 -128.97
N ASP A 59 -68.04 -90.25 -128.38
CA ASP A 59 -67.34 -90.91 -127.27
C ASP A 59 -65.89 -91.26 -127.67
N GLY A 60 -64.96 -91.13 -126.71
CA GLY A 60 -63.52 -91.24 -126.96
C GLY A 60 -62.84 -89.91 -127.28
N MET A 61 -63.59 -88.82 -127.50
CA MET A 61 -63.03 -87.47 -127.61
C MET A 61 -62.34 -87.06 -126.30
N ILE A 62 -61.16 -86.44 -126.43
CA ILE A 62 -60.34 -86.00 -125.30
C ILE A 62 -60.22 -84.47 -125.33
N VAL A 63 -60.47 -83.85 -124.17
CA VAL A 63 -60.42 -82.40 -123.99
C VAL A 63 -59.67 -82.07 -122.71
N TYR A 64 -59.13 -80.86 -122.64
CA TYR A 64 -58.63 -80.31 -121.39
C TYR A 64 -59.70 -79.38 -120.82
N TYR A 65 -60.35 -79.80 -119.74
CA TYR A 65 -61.31 -78.95 -119.06
C TYR A 65 -60.54 -77.93 -118.24
N ASP A 66 -60.81 -76.65 -118.47
CA ASP A 66 -60.20 -75.52 -117.77
C ASP A 66 -61.30 -74.56 -117.32
N PRO A 67 -62.16 -75.01 -116.39
CA PRO A 67 -63.40 -74.34 -116.06
C PRO A 67 -63.21 -72.86 -115.80
N ALA A 68 -64.06 -72.04 -116.41
CA ALA A 68 -64.26 -70.68 -115.93
C ALA A 68 -65.17 -70.72 -114.69
N PRO A 69 -65.08 -69.76 -113.76
CA PRO A 69 -65.97 -69.68 -112.62
C PRO A 69 -67.45 -69.76 -113.05
N PRO A 70 -68.33 -70.42 -112.27
CA PRO A 70 -68.12 -70.84 -110.90
C PRO A 70 -67.56 -72.26 -110.72
N ALA A 71 -67.24 -72.99 -111.80
CA ALA A 71 -66.77 -74.35 -111.67
C ALA A 71 -65.34 -74.42 -111.05
N PRO A 72 -65.04 -75.42 -110.21
CA PRO A 72 -63.80 -75.47 -109.44
C PRO A 72 -62.54 -75.65 -110.28
N ALA A 73 -61.48 -74.94 -109.89
CA ALA A 73 -60.15 -75.12 -110.48
C ALA A 73 -59.58 -76.54 -110.28
N THR A 74 -60.08 -77.29 -109.30
CA THR A 74 -59.72 -78.69 -109.06
C THR A 74 -60.26 -79.64 -110.11
N ASP A 75 -61.37 -79.28 -110.75
CA ASP A 75 -61.96 -80.04 -111.84
C ASP A 75 -61.24 -79.77 -113.16
N LYS A 76 -60.26 -78.86 -113.16
CA LYS A 76 -59.35 -78.73 -114.27
C LYS A 76 -58.60 -80.04 -114.50
N GLY A 77 -58.51 -80.48 -115.74
CA GLY A 77 -57.76 -81.68 -116.06
C GLY A 77 -58.11 -82.28 -117.41
N LEU A 78 -57.57 -83.47 -117.63
CA LEU A 78 -57.86 -84.28 -118.80
C LEU A 78 -59.19 -85.02 -118.60
N TYR A 79 -60.09 -84.85 -119.55
CA TYR A 79 -61.37 -85.54 -119.58
C TYR A 79 -61.49 -86.34 -120.86
N ILE A 80 -62.14 -87.50 -120.74
CA ILE A 80 -62.54 -88.34 -121.86
C ILE A 80 -64.05 -88.45 -121.87
N ARG A 81 -64.64 -88.33 -123.07
CA ARG A 81 -66.06 -88.59 -123.24
C ARG A 81 -66.31 -90.10 -123.20
N ARG A 82 -67.21 -90.55 -122.35
CA ARG A 82 -67.57 -91.96 -122.22
C ARG A 82 -69.05 -92.08 -121.87
N ASN A 83 -69.78 -92.91 -122.61
CA ASN A 83 -71.19 -93.18 -122.40
C ASN A 83 -72.04 -91.90 -122.28
N GLY A 84 -71.72 -90.86 -123.07
CA GLY A 84 -72.46 -89.60 -123.00
C GLY A 84 -72.23 -88.79 -121.71
N ALA A 85 -71.17 -89.07 -120.95
CA ALA A 85 -70.70 -88.26 -119.83
C ALA A 85 -69.21 -87.88 -119.99
N TRP A 86 -68.81 -86.76 -119.38
CA TRP A 86 -67.41 -86.35 -119.31
C TRP A 86 -66.85 -86.84 -117.98
N GLU A 87 -65.90 -87.79 -118.04
CA GLU A 87 -65.28 -88.36 -116.85
C GLU A 87 -63.83 -87.86 -116.71
N LYS A 88 -63.47 -87.46 -115.49
CA LYS A 88 -62.13 -87.02 -115.14
C LYS A 88 -61.23 -88.24 -114.98
N MET A 89 -60.09 -88.26 -115.64
CA MET A 89 -59.11 -89.33 -115.42
C MET A 89 -58.29 -89.03 -114.15
N ALA A 90 -58.30 -89.97 -113.20
CA ALA A 90 -57.67 -89.82 -111.89
C ALA A 90 -56.14 -89.68 -112.00
N ASN A 91 -55.57 -88.80 -111.16
CA ASN A 91 -54.12 -88.65 -111.06
C ASN A 91 -53.57 -89.35 -109.80
N ASN A 92 -52.24 -89.38 -109.67
CA ASN A 92 -51.56 -90.07 -108.58
C ASN A 92 -51.88 -89.49 -107.16
N ALA A 93 -52.33 -88.24 -107.08
CA ALA A 93 -52.71 -87.60 -105.81
C ALA A 93 -54.09 -88.06 -105.32
N ASP A 94 -55.02 -88.30 -106.25
CA ASP A 94 -56.38 -88.76 -105.92
C ASP A 94 -56.36 -90.19 -105.33
N ALA A 95 -55.44 -91.06 -105.77
CA ALA A 95 -55.33 -92.46 -105.30
C ALA A 95 -54.71 -92.61 -103.89
N ASN A 96 -53.81 -91.71 -103.48
CA ASN A 96 -53.10 -91.79 -102.18
C ASN A 96 -53.87 -91.19 -100.99
N SER A 97 -55.03 -90.58 -101.21
CA SER A 97 -55.78 -89.85 -100.17
C SER A 97 -56.70 -90.71 -99.30
N ASN A 98 -56.65 -92.05 -99.40
CA ASN A 98 -57.50 -92.99 -98.63
C ASN A 98 -56.75 -93.70 -97.49
N TRP A 99 -57.44 -94.04 -96.38
CA TRP A 99 -56.85 -94.74 -95.21
C TRP A 99 -56.87 -96.27 -95.36
N LYS A 100 -55.72 -96.94 -95.16
CA LYS A 100 -55.56 -98.40 -95.33
C LYS A 100 -55.76 -99.15 -94.02
N LEU A 101 -56.29 -100.39 -94.12
CA LEU A 101 -56.53 -101.30 -92.99
C LEU A 101 -55.25 -101.69 -92.22
N THR A 102 -54.11 -101.72 -92.91
CA THR A 102 -52.79 -102.02 -92.30
C THR A 102 -52.08 -100.77 -91.79
N GLY A 103 -52.73 -99.60 -91.87
CA GLY A 103 -52.14 -98.31 -91.58
C GLY A 103 -51.51 -97.64 -92.81
N ASN A 104 -51.42 -96.32 -92.73
CA ASN A 104 -50.71 -95.48 -93.68
C ASN A 104 -49.42 -94.97 -93.02
N ASP A 105 -48.32 -94.90 -93.78
CA ASP A 105 -47.14 -94.16 -93.34
C ASP A 105 -47.49 -92.68 -93.27
N ALA A 106 -47.60 -92.13 -92.05
CA ALA A 106 -48.11 -90.79 -91.81
C ALA A 106 -46.98 -89.75 -91.69
N VAL A 107 -47.20 -88.56 -92.26
CA VAL A 107 -46.40 -87.35 -92.01
C VAL A 107 -47.16 -86.39 -91.08
N ALA A 108 -46.44 -85.47 -90.43
CA ALA A 108 -47.03 -84.53 -89.47
C ALA A 108 -48.21 -83.75 -90.08
N GLY A 109 -49.37 -83.83 -89.43
CA GLY A 109 -50.62 -83.21 -89.90
C GLY A 109 -51.64 -84.20 -90.48
N ASN A 110 -51.26 -85.44 -90.80
CA ASN A 110 -52.25 -86.49 -91.05
C ASN A 110 -52.87 -86.95 -89.73
N PHE A 111 -54.19 -87.13 -89.71
CA PHE A 111 -54.91 -87.64 -88.57
C PHE A 111 -56.01 -88.59 -89.04
N ILE A 112 -56.39 -89.51 -88.16
CA ILE A 112 -57.60 -90.31 -88.31
C ILE A 112 -58.69 -89.58 -87.56
N GLY A 113 -59.73 -89.13 -88.26
CA GLY A 113 -60.81 -88.40 -87.62
C GLY A 113 -61.68 -87.65 -88.62
N THR A 114 -62.54 -86.80 -88.08
CA THR A 114 -63.44 -85.94 -88.84
C THR A 114 -62.90 -84.51 -88.84
N ASN A 115 -62.88 -83.86 -90.00
CA ASN A 115 -62.60 -82.42 -90.12
C ASN A 115 -63.85 -81.54 -89.94
N ALA A 116 -65.04 -82.16 -89.93
CA ALA A 116 -66.32 -81.46 -89.85
C ALA A 116 -66.78 -81.36 -88.39
N GLY A 117 -66.92 -80.13 -87.89
CA GLY A 117 -67.12 -79.78 -86.47
C GLY A 117 -68.45 -80.17 -85.83
N SER A 118 -69.11 -81.24 -86.26
CA SER A 118 -70.39 -81.69 -85.65
C SER A 118 -70.51 -83.20 -85.49
N VAL A 119 -69.45 -83.95 -85.86
CA VAL A 119 -69.46 -85.41 -85.76
C VAL A 119 -68.17 -85.86 -85.08
N PRO A 120 -68.25 -86.43 -83.86
CA PRO A 120 -67.06 -86.87 -83.14
C PRO A 120 -66.44 -88.12 -83.77
N LEU A 121 -65.14 -88.31 -83.54
CA LEU A 121 -64.53 -89.62 -83.77
C LEU A 121 -64.94 -90.54 -82.62
N VAL A 122 -65.72 -91.57 -82.95
CA VAL A 122 -66.21 -92.54 -81.97
C VAL A 122 -65.53 -93.89 -82.19
N LEU A 123 -64.79 -94.34 -81.19
CA LEU A 123 -64.24 -95.69 -81.15
C LEU A 123 -65.15 -96.57 -80.28
N LYS A 124 -65.79 -97.54 -80.93
CA LYS A 124 -66.77 -98.43 -80.31
C LYS A 124 -66.21 -99.84 -80.13
N GLY A 125 -66.56 -100.48 -79.02
CA GLY A 125 -66.39 -101.92 -78.81
C GLY A 125 -67.75 -102.58 -78.68
N GLN A 126 -68.03 -103.62 -79.49
CA GLN A 126 -69.33 -104.30 -79.52
C GLN A 126 -70.53 -103.33 -79.68
N GLY A 127 -70.33 -102.21 -80.37
CA GLY A 127 -71.34 -101.16 -80.60
C GLY A 127 -71.46 -100.08 -79.51
N VAL A 128 -70.73 -100.19 -78.39
CA VAL A 128 -70.80 -99.23 -77.25
C VAL A 128 -69.64 -98.24 -77.27
N ASP A 129 -69.91 -96.99 -76.90
CA ASP A 129 -68.91 -95.91 -76.83
C ASP A 129 -67.93 -96.11 -75.67
N GLY A 130 -66.65 -96.31 -75.99
CA GLY A 130 -65.57 -96.37 -74.99
C GLY A 130 -64.80 -95.05 -74.89
N LEU A 131 -64.29 -94.60 -76.03
CA LEU A 131 -63.57 -93.33 -76.15
C LEU A 131 -64.23 -92.49 -77.24
N ILE A 132 -64.55 -91.25 -76.87
CA ILE A 132 -65.03 -90.24 -77.79
C ILE A 132 -64.02 -89.12 -77.79
N ILE A 133 -63.56 -88.76 -78.99
CA ILE A 133 -62.86 -87.49 -79.20
C ILE A 133 -63.87 -86.54 -79.82
N ASP A 134 -64.28 -85.56 -79.01
CA ASP A 134 -65.23 -84.53 -79.40
C ASP A 134 -64.62 -83.17 -79.08
N ASN A 135 -64.58 -82.30 -80.09
CA ASN A 135 -64.00 -80.96 -80.02
C ASN A 135 -62.59 -80.91 -79.36
N GLY A 136 -61.73 -81.90 -79.65
CA GLY A 136 -60.36 -81.98 -79.15
C GLY A 136 -60.20 -82.54 -77.73
N TYR A 137 -61.29 -82.84 -77.03
CA TYR A 137 -61.25 -83.44 -75.69
C TYR A 137 -61.48 -84.94 -75.76
N ALA A 138 -60.66 -85.69 -75.00
CA ALA A 138 -60.85 -87.11 -74.79
C ALA A 138 -61.84 -87.32 -73.63
N PHE A 139 -62.96 -87.97 -73.92
CA PHE A 139 -63.93 -88.35 -72.90
C PHE A 139 -63.87 -89.85 -72.65
N PHE A 140 -63.36 -90.21 -71.48
CA PHE A 140 -63.44 -91.57 -70.95
C PHE A 140 -64.84 -91.77 -70.34
N LYS A 141 -65.77 -92.31 -71.12
CA LYS A 141 -67.17 -92.45 -70.71
C LYS A 141 -67.41 -93.52 -69.65
N LYS A 142 -66.39 -94.32 -69.29
CA LYS A 142 -66.41 -95.27 -68.17
C LYS A 142 -65.10 -95.26 -67.37
N LEU A 143 -65.14 -94.76 -66.12
CA LEU A 143 -64.08 -94.80 -65.08
C LEU A 143 -64.72 -95.13 -63.72
N ASP A 144 -64.06 -95.94 -62.88
CA ASP A 144 -64.57 -96.36 -61.56
C ASP A 144 -64.29 -95.31 -60.45
N LEU A 145 -65.25 -95.06 -59.55
CA LEU A 145 -65.18 -94.05 -58.47
C LEU A 145 -65.08 -94.71 -57.07
N VAL A 146 -64.22 -94.17 -56.17
CA VAL A 146 -63.90 -94.79 -54.86
C VAL A 146 -64.24 -93.95 -53.59
N THR A 147 -64.62 -92.65 -53.65
CA THR A 147 -65.33 -91.77 -52.61
C THR A 147 -64.85 -90.27 -52.63
N THR A 148 -65.44 -89.34 -51.82
CA THR A 148 -65.37 -87.85 -51.95
C THR A 148 -64.27 -87.10 -51.15
N GLY A 149 -63.65 -86.09 -51.78
CA GLY A 149 -62.74 -85.07 -51.22
C GLY A 149 -61.77 -84.47 -52.30
N VAL A 150 -60.66 -83.77 -51.97
CA VAL A 150 -59.71 -83.22 -52.97
C VAL A 150 -59.06 -84.34 -53.81
N ASP A 151 -59.07 -84.24 -55.15
CA ASP A 151 -58.82 -85.37 -56.07
C ASP A 151 -57.37 -85.51 -56.56
N VAL A 152 -56.79 -86.70 -56.40
CA VAL A 152 -55.57 -87.14 -57.10
C VAL A 152 -55.81 -88.42 -57.91
N LEU A 153 -55.20 -88.51 -59.10
CA LEU A 153 -55.19 -89.70 -59.97
C LEU A 153 -54.16 -90.72 -59.46
N LEU A 154 -54.58 -91.96 -59.26
CA LEU A 154 -53.68 -93.09 -58.97
C LEU A 154 -53.69 -94.06 -60.15
N VAL A 155 -52.50 -94.41 -60.64
CA VAL A 155 -52.30 -95.50 -61.59
C VAL A 155 -51.95 -96.75 -60.78
N ASP A 156 -52.74 -97.80 -60.92
CA ASP A 156 -52.37 -99.12 -60.39
C ASP A 156 -51.21 -99.67 -61.25
N PRO A 157 -49.99 -99.82 -60.67
CA PRO A 157 -48.83 -100.23 -61.44
C PRO A 157 -48.89 -101.70 -61.89
N THR A 158 -49.78 -102.52 -61.35
CA THR A 158 -49.93 -103.95 -61.70
C THR A 158 -50.97 -104.15 -62.79
N THR A 159 -52.10 -103.44 -62.72
CA THR A 159 -53.22 -103.63 -63.67
C THR A 159 -53.30 -102.54 -64.74
N GLY A 160 -52.55 -101.45 -64.58
CA GLY A 160 -52.63 -100.26 -65.44
C GLY A 160 -53.95 -99.50 -65.32
N LYS A 161 -54.85 -99.87 -64.39
CA LYS A 161 -56.10 -99.17 -64.16
C LYS A 161 -55.86 -97.81 -63.53
N VAL A 162 -56.66 -96.82 -63.92
CA VAL A 162 -56.59 -95.45 -63.39
C VAL A 162 -57.81 -95.19 -62.48
N SER A 163 -57.58 -94.70 -61.26
CA SER A 163 -58.59 -94.41 -60.20
C SER A 163 -58.35 -93.05 -59.50
N ARG A 164 -59.24 -92.57 -58.59
CA ARG A 164 -59.22 -91.20 -57.96
C ARG A 164 -59.34 -91.20 -56.39
N ARG A 165 -58.57 -90.41 -55.55
CA ARG A 165 -58.51 -90.37 -54.00
C ARG A 165 -58.20 -88.98 -53.28
N THR A 166 -58.34 -88.79 -51.92
CA THR A 166 -58.16 -87.53 -51.04
C THR A 166 -57.32 -87.59 -49.68
N ILE A 167 -56.76 -86.45 -49.11
CA ILE A 167 -55.95 -86.24 -47.81
C ILE A 167 -56.33 -84.96 -46.91
N SER A 168 -55.96 -84.81 -45.59
CA SER A 168 -56.36 -83.74 -44.57
C SER A 168 -55.31 -82.71 -44.01
N GLU A 169 -55.77 -81.64 -43.31
CA GLU A 169 -55.07 -80.35 -42.95
C GLU A 169 -54.12 -80.29 -41.71
N SER A 170 -54.14 -81.24 -40.77
CA SER A 170 -53.54 -81.12 -39.42
C SER A 170 -52.00 -81.23 -39.31
N ALA A 171 -51.24 -81.00 -40.38
CA ALA A 171 -49.81 -81.31 -40.44
C ALA A 171 -48.84 -80.11 -40.19
N PHE A 172 -49.29 -78.94 -39.68
CA PHE A 172 -48.49 -77.68 -39.81
C PHE A 172 -48.33 -76.69 -38.59
N THR A 173 -48.51 -77.02 -37.28
CA THR A 173 -48.68 -76.00 -36.18
C THR A 173 -47.61 -75.81 -35.04
N THR A 174 -46.29 -76.06 -35.20
CA THR A 174 -45.29 -75.92 -34.08
C THR A 174 -44.06 -75.06 -34.42
N ALA A 175 -43.85 -73.84 -33.86
CA ALA A 175 -42.77 -72.94 -34.35
C ALA A 175 -41.96 -71.97 -33.42
N ILE A 176 -42.06 -71.83 -32.08
CA ILE A 176 -41.13 -70.92 -31.31
C ILE A 176 -40.66 -71.49 -29.93
N ASN A 177 -39.34 -71.42 -29.62
CA ASN A 177 -38.67 -72.01 -28.44
C ASN A 177 -37.55 -71.10 -27.77
N SER A 178 -37.70 -70.69 -26.49
CA SER A 178 -36.70 -70.26 -25.44
C SER A 178 -36.06 -68.83 -25.33
N LEU A 179 -35.79 -68.37 -24.08
CA LEU A 179 -34.94 -67.20 -23.72
C LEU A 179 -33.72 -67.67 -22.88
N ASN A 180 -32.50 -67.41 -23.37
CA ASN A 180 -31.23 -67.84 -22.76
C ASN A 180 -31.19 -69.32 -22.30
N GLY A 181 -31.86 -70.20 -23.03
CA GLY A 181 -31.85 -71.64 -22.81
C GLY A 181 -32.86 -72.15 -21.77
N ASP A 182 -33.58 -71.28 -21.08
CA ASP A 182 -34.65 -71.68 -20.17
C ASP A 182 -35.98 -71.84 -20.94
N LYS A 183 -36.61 -73.02 -20.77
CA LYS A 183 -37.84 -73.45 -21.45
C LYS A 183 -39.02 -73.59 -20.48
N THR A 184 -38.85 -73.14 -19.24
CA THR A 184 -39.92 -73.14 -18.24
C THR A 184 -40.98 -72.08 -18.57
N ALA A 185 -42.23 -72.35 -18.19
CA ALA A 185 -43.39 -71.56 -18.61
C ALA A 185 -43.50 -70.18 -17.92
N ALA A 186 -42.71 -69.88 -16.88
CA ALA A 186 -42.70 -68.57 -16.20
C ALA A 186 -41.29 -68.20 -15.68
N GLN A 187 -40.84 -66.97 -15.94
CA GLN A 187 -39.54 -66.43 -15.51
C GLN A 187 -39.74 -65.21 -14.58
N THR A 188 -38.99 -65.09 -13.47
CA THR A 188 -39.10 -64.00 -12.49
C THR A 188 -37.73 -63.37 -12.22
N LEU A 189 -37.63 -62.03 -12.24
CA LEU A 189 -36.42 -61.25 -11.88
C LEU A 189 -36.67 -60.48 -10.57
N SER A 190 -35.76 -60.56 -9.59
CA SER A 190 -35.87 -59.89 -8.27
C SER A 190 -34.63 -59.08 -7.91
N THR A 191 -34.80 -58.05 -7.06
CA THR A 191 -33.72 -57.29 -6.40
C THR A 191 -33.88 -57.34 -4.89
N ASP A 192 -32.76 -57.33 -4.16
CA ASP A 192 -32.74 -57.44 -2.69
C ASP A 192 -32.88 -56.09 -1.97
N ALA A 193 -32.94 -54.96 -2.69
CA ALA A 193 -32.98 -53.61 -2.09
C ALA A 193 -33.95 -52.66 -2.82
N ALA A 194 -34.67 -51.84 -2.05
CA ALA A 194 -35.75 -50.95 -2.53
C ALA A 194 -35.31 -49.88 -3.56
N ASP A 195 -34.02 -49.56 -3.63
CA ASP A 195 -33.50 -48.49 -4.51
C ASP A 195 -33.14 -48.97 -5.93
N TYR A 196 -33.28 -50.27 -6.21
CA TYR A 196 -33.31 -50.86 -7.56
C TYR A 196 -34.65 -51.57 -7.78
N SER A 197 -35.43 -51.16 -8.78
CA SER A 197 -36.70 -51.81 -9.10
C SER A 197 -36.76 -52.25 -10.56
N PHE A 198 -37.20 -53.48 -10.78
CA PHE A 198 -37.61 -53.97 -12.09
C PHE A 198 -39.13 -53.87 -12.22
N ALA A 199 -39.61 -53.31 -13.32
CA ALA A 199 -41.03 -53.28 -13.67
C ALA A 199 -41.23 -53.79 -15.10
N HIS A 200 -42.40 -54.38 -15.36
CA HIS A 200 -42.88 -54.73 -16.70
C HIS A 200 -44.20 -53.99 -16.96
N ASP A 201 -44.43 -53.58 -18.21
CA ASP A 201 -45.63 -52.84 -18.61
C ASP A 201 -46.73 -53.72 -19.24
N GLY A 202 -46.45 -55.02 -19.40
CA GLY A 202 -47.37 -55.97 -20.02
C GLY A 202 -47.36 -55.95 -21.55
N ALA A 203 -46.50 -55.14 -22.19
CA ALA A 203 -46.29 -55.10 -23.64
C ALA A 203 -44.95 -55.75 -24.07
N GLY A 204 -44.25 -56.39 -23.13
CA GLY A 204 -43.00 -57.12 -23.38
C GLY A 204 -41.72 -56.33 -23.09
N ASP A 205 -41.79 -55.16 -22.47
CA ASP A 205 -40.62 -54.36 -22.08
C ASP A 205 -40.24 -54.57 -20.60
N HIS A 206 -38.94 -54.75 -20.32
CA HIS A 206 -38.40 -54.94 -18.96
C HIS A 206 -37.52 -53.74 -18.59
N LYS A 207 -37.97 -52.92 -17.63
CA LYS A 207 -37.28 -51.67 -17.27
C LYS A 207 -36.64 -51.72 -15.88
N LEU A 208 -35.33 -51.46 -15.83
CA LEU A 208 -34.57 -51.23 -14.59
C LEU A 208 -34.58 -49.74 -14.24
N THR A 209 -34.92 -49.40 -12.99
CA THR A 209 -34.80 -48.04 -12.45
C THR A 209 -33.75 -48.01 -11.34
N ILE A 210 -32.82 -47.04 -11.42
CA ILE A 210 -31.78 -46.76 -10.42
C ILE A 210 -32.06 -45.38 -9.82
N ALA A 211 -32.14 -45.27 -8.49
CA ALA A 211 -32.38 -43.99 -7.83
C ALA A 211 -31.21 -42.99 -8.04
N THR A 212 -31.54 -41.72 -8.29
CA THR A 212 -30.54 -40.63 -8.32
C THR A 212 -30.03 -40.37 -6.90
N GLN A 213 -28.71 -40.40 -6.71
CA GLN A 213 -28.07 -40.18 -5.41
C GLN A 213 -28.11 -38.68 -5.04
N ASP A 214 -28.60 -38.37 -3.85
CA ASP A 214 -28.79 -37.01 -3.30
C ASP A 214 -28.14 -36.82 -1.91
N GLY A 215 -27.35 -37.80 -1.46
CA GLY A 215 -26.70 -37.83 -0.16
C GLY A 215 -27.54 -38.46 0.95
N THR A 216 -28.83 -38.72 0.71
CA THR A 216 -29.73 -39.42 1.63
C THR A 216 -29.84 -40.91 1.30
N LYS A 217 -29.66 -41.30 0.02
CA LYS A 217 -29.74 -42.69 -0.44
C LYS A 217 -28.48 -43.48 -0.11
N THR A 218 -28.63 -44.76 0.22
CA THR A 218 -27.50 -45.63 0.57
C THR A 218 -26.62 -45.92 -0.66
N VAL A 219 -27.25 -46.15 -1.81
CA VAL A 219 -26.61 -46.39 -3.11
C VAL A 219 -27.45 -45.81 -4.25
N GLY A 220 -26.77 -45.28 -5.28
CA GLY A 220 -27.32 -44.94 -6.59
C GLY A 220 -26.29 -45.30 -7.66
N LEU A 221 -26.05 -44.46 -8.66
CA LEU A 221 -24.86 -44.63 -9.55
C LEU A 221 -23.53 -44.51 -8.79
N LEU A 222 -23.51 -43.80 -7.64
CA LEU A 222 -22.37 -43.65 -6.73
C LEU A 222 -22.75 -44.11 -5.32
N THR A 223 -21.74 -44.52 -4.53
CA THR A 223 -21.93 -44.73 -3.08
C THR A 223 -22.16 -43.39 -2.38
N LYS A 224 -22.84 -43.40 -1.22
CA LYS A 224 -23.01 -42.18 -0.41
C LYS A 224 -21.68 -41.51 -0.04
N ALA A 225 -20.64 -42.30 0.26
CA ALA A 225 -19.32 -41.77 0.60
C ALA A 225 -18.66 -41.04 -0.58
N ASP A 226 -18.77 -41.61 -1.79
CA ASP A 226 -18.23 -40.97 -2.99
C ASP A 226 -19.01 -39.70 -3.36
N TYR A 227 -20.33 -39.73 -3.23
CA TYR A 227 -21.17 -38.55 -3.43
C TYR A 227 -20.78 -37.40 -2.49
N LEU A 228 -20.59 -37.67 -1.19
CA LEU A 228 -20.18 -36.65 -0.23
C LEU A 228 -18.76 -36.10 -0.49
N ARG A 229 -17.86 -36.89 -1.09
CA ARG A 229 -16.54 -36.39 -1.54
C ARG A 229 -16.68 -35.47 -2.74
N PHE A 230 -17.48 -35.84 -3.74
CA PHE A 230 -17.75 -34.98 -4.89
C PHE A 230 -18.49 -33.70 -4.50
N ASP A 231 -19.50 -33.77 -3.63
CA ASP A 231 -20.21 -32.61 -3.09
C ASP A 231 -19.23 -31.62 -2.43
N GLN A 232 -18.36 -32.11 -1.55
CA GLN A 232 -17.34 -31.26 -0.91
C GLN A 232 -16.34 -30.67 -1.91
N ALA A 233 -15.96 -31.41 -2.96
CA ALA A 233 -15.05 -30.91 -4.00
C ALA A 233 -15.67 -29.81 -4.87
N THR A 234 -17.00 -29.70 -4.92
CA THR A 234 -17.71 -28.63 -5.66
C THR A 234 -17.87 -27.33 -4.86
N LYS A 235 -17.53 -27.32 -3.57
CA LYS A 235 -17.69 -26.15 -2.69
C LYS A 235 -16.53 -25.18 -2.86
N ALA A 236 -16.85 -23.89 -2.95
CA ALA A 236 -15.84 -22.83 -3.09
C ALA A 236 -15.30 -22.41 -1.71
N LEU A 237 -14.00 -22.13 -1.61
CA LEU A 237 -13.44 -21.48 -0.42
C LEU A 237 -13.97 -20.05 -0.32
N VAL A 238 -14.64 -19.73 0.78
CA VAL A 238 -15.11 -18.39 1.10
C VAL A 238 -14.03 -17.65 1.89
N ILE A 239 -13.66 -16.44 1.48
CA ILE A 239 -12.83 -15.54 2.29
C ILE A 239 -13.78 -14.64 3.08
N THR A 240 -13.76 -14.76 4.40
CA THR A 240 -14.58 -13.90 5.27
C THR A 240 -13.98 -12.52 5.48
N GLY A 241 -14.82 -11.60 5.95
CA GLY A 241 -14.36 -10.31 6.45
C GLY A 241 -13.33 -10.47 7.56
N PHE A 242 -12.53 -9.42 7.75
CA PHE A 242 -11.49 -9.37 8.77
C PHE A 242 -12.09 -9.54 10.17
N ASN A 243 -11.56 -10.48 10.96
CA ASN A 243 -12.02 -10.73 12.32
C ASN A 243 -11.20 -9.93 13.34
N THR A 244 -11.85 -9.00 14.05
CA THR A 244 -11.19 -8.15 15.04
C THR A 244 -10.85 -8.88 16.34
N THR A 245 -11.34 -10.11 16.53
CA THR A 245 -11.00 -10.95 17.68
C THR A 245 -9.69 -11.70 17.40
N PRO A 246 -8.63 -11.53 18.20
CA PRO A 246 -7.37 -12.23 18.02
C PRO A 246 -7.51 -13.75 18.15
N ASN A 247 -6.60 -14.48 17.49
CA ASN A 247 -6.53 -15.94 17.53
C ASN A 247 -5.07 -16.38 17.59
N ALA A 248 -4.76 -17.42 18.35
CA ALA A 248 -3.39 -17.92 18.54
C ALA A 248 -2.65 -18.27 17.23
N ASN A 249 -3.39 -18.59 16.17
CA ASN A 249 -2.83 -18.93 14.87
C ASN A 249 -2.85 -17.75 13.87
N GLY A 250 -3.51 -16.63 14.19
CA GLY A 250 -3.74 -15.49 13.29
C GLY A 250 -4.69 -15.75 12.11
N LEU A 251 -4.99 -17.02 11.85
CA LEU A 251 -5.87 -17.52 10.80
C LEU A 251 -6.78 -18.62 11.36
N SER A 252 -8.02 -18.69 10.91
CA SER A 252 -8.91 -19.82 11.21
C SER A 252 -9.67 -20.29 9.96
N ILE A 253 -9.94 -21.60 9.90
CA ILE A 253 -10.82 -22.21 8.90
C ILE A 253 -12.10 -22.66 9.63
N THR A 254 -13.25 -22.22 9.12
CA THR A 254 -14.59 -22.56 9.64
C THR A 254 -15.49 -22.97 8.47
N THR A 255 -16.77 -23.22 8.73
CA THR A 255 -17.78 -23.45 7.69
C THR A 255 -18.87 -22.37 7.76
N ILE A 256 -19.17 -21.75 6.62
CA ILE A 256 -20.25 -20.75 6.49
C ILE A 256 -21.15 -21.16 5.33
N ALA A 257 -22.45 -21.28 5.60
CA ALA A 257 -23.45 -21.76 4.65
C ALA A 257 -23.03 -23.06 3.92
N GLY A 258 -22.33 -23.95 4.64
CA GLY A 258 -21.88 -25.24 4.13
C GLY A 258 -20.58 -25.21 3.32
N ASN A 259 -19.99 -24.04 3.02
CA ASN A 259 -18.69 -23.88 2.35
C ASN A 259 -17.54 -23.73 3.37
N PRO A 260 -16.32 -24.23 3.07
CA PRO A 260 -15.14 -23.91 3.88
C PRO A 260 -14.85 -22.40 3.81
N SER A 261 -14.47 -21.81 4.94
CA SER A 261 -14.31 -20.36 5.10
C SER A 261 -13.02 -20.02 5.82
N LEU A 262 -12.19 -19.15 5.24
CA LEU A 262 -10.94 -18.65 5.83
C LEU A 262 -11.15 -17.24 6.43
N ALA A 263 -10.70 -17.04 7.67
CA ALA A 263 -10.73 -15.74 8.35
C ALA A 263 -9.33 -15.31 8.80
N LEU A 264 -8.97 -14.05 8.52
CA LEU A 264 -7.81 -13.36 9.10
C LEU A 264 -8.19 -12.71 10.43
N HIS A 265 -7.34 -12.86 11.43
CA HIS A 265 -7.57 -12.30 12.76
C HIS A 265 -6.65 -11.10 13.05
N ALA A 266 -7.13 -10.17 13.88
CA ALA A 266 -6.34 -9.05 14.41
C ALA A 266 -5.15 -9.55 15.23
N ALA A 267 -3.98 -8.92 15.06
CA ALA A 267 -2.86 -9.10 15.97
C ALA A 267 -3.13 -8.47 17.35
N ASP A 268 -2.56 -9.07 18.40
CA ASP A 268 -2.49 -8.47 19.73
C ASP A 268 -1.09 -8.68 20.39
N ALA A 269 -0.99 -8.39 21.68
CA ALA A 269 0.27 -8.49 22.43
C ALA A 269 0.83 -9.92 22.53
N THR A 270 0.00 -10.95 22.32
CA THR A 270 0.33 -12.37 22.51
C THR A 270 0.04 -13.25 21.30
N ASN A 271 -0.79 -12.79 20.37
CA ASN A 271 -1.30 -13.55 19.25
C ASN A 271 -0.84 -12.93 17.92
N PRO A 272 -0.35 -13.75 16.96
CA PRO A 272 -0.07 -13.27 15.62
C PRO A 272 -1.37 -12.89 14.90
N GLY A 273 -1.27 -12.01 13.91
CA GLY A 273 -2.41 -11.58 13.13
C GLY A 273 -2.05 -10.44 12.20
N ALA A 274 -3.06 -9.89 11.54
CA ALA A 274 -2.92 -8.71 10.70
C ALA A 274 -3.23 -7.41 11.47
N LEU A 275 -2.74 -6.29 10.93
CA LEU A 275 -3.01 -4.97 11.48
C LEU A 275 -4.35 -4.43 10.93
N THR A 276 -5.02 -3.65 11.76
CA THR A 276 -6.34 -3.06 11.54
C THR A 276 -6.27 -1.53 11.69
N ALA A 277 -7.37 -0.84 11.41
CA ALA A 277 -7.48 0.60 11.63
C ALA A 277 -7.81 0.99 13.09
N THR A 278 -8.05 0.01 13.97
CA THR A 278 -8.29 0.24 15.40
C THR A 278 -7.00 0.13 16.20
N ASP A 279 -7.00 0.61 17.43
CA ASP A 279 -5.86 0.48 18.33
C ASP A 279 -5.47 -0.99 18.53
N GLN A 280 -4.17 -1.29 18.43
CA GLN A 280 -3.62 -2.63 18.60
C GLN A 280 -2.29 -2.59 19.32
N ASN A 281 -2.09 -3.57 20.21
CA ASN A 281 -0.80 -3.86 20.80
C ASN A 281 -0.11 -4.92 19.94
N ILE A 282 1.12 -4.68 19.50
CA ILE A 282 1.88 -5.68 18.72
C ILE A 282 3.03 -6.18 19.60
N GLY A 283 2.93 -7.42 20.08
CA GLY A 283 3.91 -7.99 21.00
C GLY A 283 5.21 -8.49 20.35
N GLY A 284 6.27 -8.66 21.16
CA GLY A 284 7.60 -9.09 20.73
C GLY A 284 8.43 -8.01 20.04
N ASN A 285 9.72 -8.27 19.81
CA ASN A 285 10.61 -7.31 19.13
C ASN A 285 10.21 -7.17 17.65
N LYS A 286 10.10 -5.93 17.17
CA LYS A 286 9.82 -5.62 15.76
C LYS A 286 11.00 -4.91 15.14
N THR A 287 11.33 -5.30 13.92
CA THR A 287 12.40 -4.70 13.12
C THR A 287 11.79 -4.08 11.87
N PHE A 288 11.86 -2.75 11.75
CA PHE A 288 11.50 -2.02 10.54
C PHE A 288 12.80 -1.64 9.81
N LYS A 289 12.96 -2.08 8.55
CA LYS A 289 14.22 -1.89 7.79
C LYS A 289 14.41 -0.47 7.24
N ASN A 290 13.31 0.25 7.09
CA ASN A 290 13.26 1.60 6.56
C ASN A 290 12.68 2.54 7.64
N ASN A 291 12.17 3.69 7.21
CA ASN A 291 11.57 4.68 8.09
C ASN A 291 10.30 4.14 8.76
N LEU A 292 10.15 4.43 10.05
CA LEU A 292 8.89 4.35 10.77
C LEU A 292 8.30 5.76 10.81
N ILE A 293 7.10 5.93 10.25
CA ILE A 293 6.36 7.19 10.32
C ILE A 293 5.30 7.05 11.42
N VAL A 294 5.32 7.97 12.38
CA VAL A 294 4.30 8.09 13.43
C VAL A 294 3.62 9.44 13.22
N ASP A 295 2.42 9.43 12.64
CA ASP A 295 1.64 10.64 12.28
C ASP A 295 0.83 11.19 13.48
N GLY A 296 1.46 11.20 14.66
CA GLY A 296 0.84 11.53 15.93
C GLY A 296 1.83 11.47 17.09
N SER A 297 1.34 11.38 18.33
CA SER A 297 2.20 11.27 19.52
C SER A 297 2.67 9.84 19.74
N GLY A 298 3.98 9.59 19.64
CA GLY A 298 4.61 8.32 20.04
C GLY A 298 5.11 8.37 21.47
N THR A 299 4.89 7.31 22.26
CA THR A 299 5.49 7.14 23.60
C THR A 299 6.48 5.97 23.58
N ILE A 300 7.69 6.18 24.10
CA ILE A 300 8.71 5.13 24.27
C ILE A 300 9.04 5.00 25.76
N SER A 301 8.54 3.95 26.41
CA SER A 301 8.59 3.83 27.88
C SER A 301 9.92 3.31 28.44
N SER A 302 10.72 2.59 27.63
CA SER A 302 11.92 1.88 28.09
C SER A 302 13.22 2.39 27.47
N GLY A 303 13.21 3.64 26.98
CA GLY A 303 14.36 4.31 26.38
C GLY A 303 14.45 4.16 24.86
N LEU A 304 15.19 5.09 24.23
CA LEU A 304 15.44 5.15 22.79
C LEU A 304 16.95 5.30 22.57
N THR A 305 17.53 4.39 21.78
CA THR A 305 18.93 4.50 21.31
C THR A 305 18.92 4.92 19.85
N VAL A 306 19.58 6.04 19.52
CA VAL A 306 19.73 6.53 18.14
C VAL A 306 21.22 6.60 17.81
N THR A 307 21.65 5.90 16.76
CA THR A 307 23.05 5.91 16.29
C THR A 307 23.33 7.04 15.31
N GLY A 308 22.29 7.60 14.69
CA GLY A 308 22.37 8.71 13.75
C GLY A 308 21.94 10.06 14.35
N ALA A 309 21.77 11.05 13.48
CA ALA A 309 21.26 12.36 13.86
C ALA A 309 19.78 12.30 14.24
N THR A 310 19.40 13.07 15.26
CA THR A 310 18.00 13.32 15.63
C THR A 310 17.69 14.79 15.37
N LEU A 311 16.63 15.07 14.60
CA LEU A 311 16.11 16.43 14.39
C LEU A 311 14.79 16.58 15.15
N LEU A 312 14.75 17.49 16.12
CA LEU A 312 13.54 17.94 16.80
C LEU A 312 13.23 19.34 16.27
N LYS A 313 12.04 19.54 15.70
CA LYS A 313 11.67 20.83 15.09
C LYS A 313 11.15 21.85 16.10
N ASP A 314 10.64 21.37 17.23
CA ASP A 314 10.06 22.15 18.31
C ASP A 314 10.80 21.85 19.64
N ASP A 315 10.12 21.98 20.77
CA ASP A 315 10.69 21.84 22.10
C ASP A 315 11.11 20.41 22.45
N ALA A 316 12.26 20.30 23.12
CA ALA A 316 12.73 19.07 23.75
C ALA A 316 12.73 19.24 25.28
N VAL A 317 11.96 18.40 25.99
CA VAL A 317 11.88 18.42 27.46
C VAL A 317 12.66 17.24 28.05
N ILE A 318 13.64 17.52 28.91
CA ILE A 318 14.46 16.51 29.60
C ILE A 318 14.27 16.67 31.11
N ASN A 319 13.50 15.76 31.72
CA ASN A 319 13.10 15.88 33.13
C ASN A 319 14.18 15.44 34.15
N LYS A 320 15.24 14.77 33.70
CA LYS A 320 16.31 14.26 34.59
C LYS A 320 17.65 14.92 34.29
N SER A 321 18.42 14.37 33.36
CA SER A 321 19.77 14.82 33.05
C SER A 321 20.02 14.80 31.55
N LEU A 322 20.69 15.84 31.04
CA LEU A 322 21.27 15.87 29.71
C LEU A 322 22.77 15.55 29.83
N GLN A 323 23.24 14.54 29.10
CA GLN A 323 24.66 14.22 28.96
C GLN A 323 25.09 14.50 27.53
N VAL A 324 26.17 15.26 27.34
CA VAL A 324 26.74 15.57 26.03
C VAL A 324 28.15 15.02 25.98
N GLY A 325 28.41 14.09 25.05
CA GLY A 325 29.67 13.34 25.01
C GLY A 325 30.88 14.14 24.49
N THR A 326 30.68 15.03 23.52
CA THR A 326 31.78 15.80 22.90
C THR A 326 31.51 17.30 22.89
N THR A 327 30.54 17.76 22.10
CA THR A 327 30.24 19.19 21.91
C THR A 327 28.75 19.46 21.90
N SER A 328 28.35 20.65 22.35
CA SER A 328 26.99 21.18 22.24
C SER A 328 27.07 22.61 21.69
N GLU A 329 26.21 22.93 20.73
CA GLU A 329 26.05 24.28 20.19
C GLU A 329 24.63 24.78 20.50
N LEU A 330 24.52 25.90 21.23
CA LEU A 330 23.24 26.51 21.63
C LEU A 330 23.13 27.90 20.99
N LYS A 331 22.33 28.04 19.92
CA LYS A 331 22.26 29.26 19.07
C LYS A 331 21.28 30.34 19.55
N GLY A 332 20.82 30.25 20.80
CA GLY A 332 19.78 31.12 21.34
C GLY A 332 20.02 31.45 22.81
N LYS A 333 19.04 32.13 23.43
CA LYS A 333 19.10 32.47 24.85
C LYS A 333 19.14 31.19 25.70
N VAL A 334 20.23 30.99 26.43
CA VAL A 334 20.36 29.94 27.44
C VAL A 334 19.91 30.50 28.79
N THR A 335 18.90 29.88 29.39
CA THR A 335 18.45 30.21 30.76
C THR A 335 18.76 29.01 31.65
N LEU A 336 19.59 29.21 32.68
CA LEU A 336 19.89 28.20 33.69
C LEU A 336 19.03 28.49 34.92
N GLY A 337 18.11 27.58 35.27
CA GLY A 337 17.19 27.78 36.39
C GLY A 337 17.91 27.87 37.75
N SER A 338 19.00 27.13 37.90
CA SER A 338 19.92 27.24 39.02
C SER A 338 21.31 26.79 38.58
N VAL A 339 22.34 27.47 39.07
CA VAL A 339 23.73 27.03 38.99
C VAL A 339 24.22 26.73 40.40
N ALA A 340 25.13 25.77 40.56
CA ALA A 340 25.73 25.52 41.87
C ALA A 340 26.44 26.79 42.35
N ALA A 341 26.26 27.15 43.63
CA ALA A 341 26.98 28.25 44.23
C ALA A 341 28.48 27.93 44.23
N GLY A 342 29.28 28.88 43.73
CA GLY A 342 30.73 28.75 43.81
C GLY A 342 31.23 28.82 45.25
N THR A 343 32.35 28.17 45.53
CA THR A 343 33.08 28.28 46.79
C THR A 343 34.01 29.49 46.78
N ALA A 344 34.51 29.93 47.94
CA ALA A 344 35.51 31.01 48.02
C ALA A 344 36.86 30.66 47.35
N THR A 345 37.08 29.39 46.99
CA THR A 345 38.24 28.93 46.23
C THR A 345 38.01 28.89 44.72
N ASP A 346 36.78 29.13 44.26
CA ASP A 346 36.45 29.09 42.84
C ASP A 346 36.95 30.35 42.16
N LEU A 347 38.12 30.22 41.55
CA LEU A 347 38.75 31.26 40.74
C LEU A 347 38.20 31.30 39.31
N ASP A 348 37.45 30.27 38.90
CA ASP A 348 36.95 30.11 37.55
C ASP A 348 35.63 30.85 37.33
N VAL A 349 35.63 31.82 36.41
CA VAL A 349 34.42 32.53 35.97
C VAL A 349 34.08 32.17 34.52
N LEU A 350 32.78 32.18 34.20
CA LEU A 350 32.31 32.09 32.82
C LEU A 350 32.22 33.50 32.24
N MET A 351 32.94 33.78 31.17
CA MET A 351 32.94 35.07 30.47
C MET A 351 32.42 34.88 29.05
N LEU A 352 31.77 35.90 28.49
CA LEU A 352 31.45 35.91 27.08
C LEU A 352 32.69 36.33 26.28
N GLY A 353 33.14 35.47 25.36
CA GLY A 353 34.13 35.85 24.36
C GLY A 353 33.53 36.73 23.27
N THR A 354 34.37 37.24 22.38
CA THR A 354 33.98 38.21 21.36
C THR A 354 33.06 37.62 20.29
N THR A 355 32.93 36.29 20.21
CA THR A 355 32.04 35.60 19.26
C THR A 355 30.81 34.98 19.93
N GLY A 356 30.58 35.30 21.22
CA GLY A 356 29.45 34.82 22.00
C GLY A 356 29.67 33.45 22.64
N GLU A 357 30.88 32.90 22.55
CA GLU A 357 31.29 31.69 23.24
C GLU A 357 31.41 31.94 24.75
N VAL A 358 31.00 30.96 25.56
CA VAL A 358 31.18 31.03 27.01
C VAL A 358 32.57 30.46 27.34
N ILE A 359 33.49 31.32 27.77
CA ILE A 359 34.87 31.00 28.11
C ILE A 359 34.99 30.82 29.62
N LYS A 360 35.47 29.66 30.05
CA LYS A 360 35.89 29.46 31.44
C LYS A 360 37.27 30.09 31.65
N LYS A 361 37.37 31.09 32.54
CA LYS A 361 38.63 31.75 32.88
C LYS A 361 38.89 31.69 34.38
N THR A 362 40.04 31.12 34.74
CA THR A 362 40.60 31.22 36.09
C THR A 362 41.13 32.64 36.30
N LEU A 363 40.50 33.41 37.20
CA LEU A 363 40.97 34.71 37.65
C LEU A 363 41.90 34.54 38.85
N PRO A 364 43.03 35.24 38.93
CA PRO A 364 43.87 35.21 40.12
C PRO A 364 43.11 35.80 41.33
N ALA A 365 43.39 35.32 42.54
CA ALA A 365 42.76 35.83 43.78
C ALA A 365 42.87 37.35 43.96
N SER A 366 43.89 37.97 43.34
CA SER A 366 44.08 39.43 43.31
C SER A 366 42.99 40.20 42.56
N ALA A 367 42.16 39.55 41.74
CA ALA A 367 41.05 40.19 41.04
C ALA A 367 39.89 40.59 41.98
N PHE A 368 39.92 40.15 43.24
CA PHE A 368 38.81 40.32 44.19
C PHE A 368 39.17 41.05 45.50
N ASN A 369 40.36 41.66 45.60
CA ASN A 369 40.78 42.42 46.80
C ASN A 369 40.48 43.94 46.72
N PRO A 370 40.24 44.61 47.86
CA PRO A 370 39.96 46.05 47.92
C PRO A 370 41.15 46.96 47.51
N VAL A 371 40.85 48.23 47.27
CA VAL A 371 41.53 49.14 46.31
C VAL A 371 42.88 49.74 46.76
N ILE A 372 43.28 49.66 48.04
CA ILE A 372 44.55 50.24 48.52
C ILE A 372 45.53 49.15 48.92
N ASN A 373 46.33 48.67 47.95
CA ASN A 373 47.35 47.63 48.18
C ASN A 373 48.77 48.18 48.37
N THR A 374 48.97 49.51 48.28
CA THR A 374 50.29 50.12 48.43
C THR A 374 50.25 51.52 49.04
N ILE A 375 51.04 51.77 50.09
CA ILE A 375 51.39 53.13 50.58
C ILE A 375 52.90 53.17 50.77
N ASN A 376 53.59 54.04 50.02
CA ASN A 376 55.04 54.24 50.10
C ASN A 376 55.88 52.94 50.15
N GLY A 377 55.52 51.94 49.33
CA GLY A 377 56.27 50.68 49.19
C GLY A 377 55.82 49.52 50.07
N LEU A 378 54.98 49.75 51.10
CA LEU A 378 54.35 48.67 51.87
C LEU A 378 53.24 48.04 51.03
N LYS A 379 53.29 46.72 50.81
CA LYS A 379 52.32 45.98 50.01
C LYS A 379 51.61 44.93 50.85
N GLY A 380 50.29 44.99 50.91
CA GLY A 380 49.46 43.99 51.58
C GLY A 380 47.97 44.32 51.54
N PRO A 381 47.11 43.37 51.95
CA PRO A 381 45.66 43.49 51.81
C PRO A 381 45.07 44.60 52.71
N ASP A 382 45.72 44.90 53.84
CA ASP A 382 45.33 45.96 54.78
C ASP A 382 46.59 46.71 55.27
N VAL A 383 46.69 48.01 54.99
CA VAL A 383 47.74 48.89 55.57
C VAL A 383 47.11 49.76 56.65
N THR A 384 47.58 49.64 57.89
CA THR A 384 47.02 50.36 59.06
C THR A 384 47.78 51.65 59.36
N ILE A 385 47.08 52.75 59.71
CA ILE A 385 47.70 54.04 60.07
C ILE A 385 47.61 54.26 61.60
N ASN A 386 48.76 54.44 62.25
CA ASN A 386 48.89 54.63 63.70
C ASN A 386 49.38 56.05 64.07
N ASN A 387 49.27 56.42 65.35
CA ASN A 387 49.86 57.64 65.91
C ASN A 387 51.10 57.33 66.77
N GLY A 388 52.03 58.28 66.87
CA GLY A 388 53.21 58.19 67.72
C GLY A 388 53.79 59.56 68.10
N ILE A 389 54.77 59.58 69.00
CA ILE A 389 55.38 60.82 69.52
C ILE A 389 56.91 60.85 69.48
N GLN A 390 57.53 59.77 68.99
CA GLN A 390 58.99 59.64 68.90
C GLN A 390 59.58 60.63 67.89
N GLY A 391 60.88 60.90 68.02
CA GLY A 391 61.69 61.70 67.08
C GLY A 391 61.71 63.21 67.34
N PRO A 392 62.56 63.95 66.60
CA PRO A 392 62.77 65.39 66.80
C PRO A 392 61.81 66.29 66.00
N ASP A 393 61.06 65.75 65.04
CA ASP A 393 60.14 66.49 64.16
C ASP A 393 58.95 65.60 63.71
N VAL A 394 57.96 66.20 63.06
CA VAL A 394 56.81 65.48 62.48
C VAL A 394 57.30 64.58 61.33
N HIS A 395 57.09 63.27 61.45
CA HIS A 395 57.53 62.31 60.45
C HIS A 395 56.68 61.05 60.42
N PHE A 396 56.85 60.23 59.38
CA PHE A 396 56.24 58.91 59.29
C PHE A 396 57.30 57.82 59.49
N THR A 397 56.92 56.75 60.17
CA THR A 397 57.68 55.48 60.18
C THR A 397 56.84 54.38 59.57
N GLN A 398 57.53 53.36 59.05
CA GLN A 398 56.91 52.19 58.42
C GLN A 398 57.38 50.94 59.15
N ASP A 399 56.47 49.99 59.31
CA ASP A 399 56.80 48.65 59.77
C ASP A 399 56.20 47.62 58.82
N ALA A 400 57.10 46.98 58.05
CA ALA A 400 56.74 45.96 57.07
C ALA A 400 56.29 44.66 57.71
N ALA A 401 56.68 44.37 58.95
CA ALA A 401 56.24 43.16 59.66
C ALA A 401 54.79 43.27 60.09
N THR A 402 54.38 44.45 60.57
CA THR A 402 53.01 44.71 61.02
C THR A 402 52.10 45.36 59.97
N GLN A 403 52.65 45.73 58.81
CA GLN A 403 51.95 46.47 57.74
C GLN A 403 51.36 47.81 58.24
N THR A 404 52.12 48.52 59.07
CA THR A 404 51.69 49.79 59.66
C THR A 404 52.49 50.98 59.13
N VAL A 405 51.82 52.13 59.04
CA VAL A 405 52.43 53.45 58.85
C VAL A 405 52.09 54.30 60.08
N THR A 406 53.08 54.81 60.80
CA THR A 406 52.85 55.60 62.02
C THR A 406 53.19 57.06 61.76
N LEU A 407 52.25 57.99 62.04
CA LEU A 407 52.51 59.43 62.06
C LEU A 407 53.00 59.84 63.44
N HIS A 408 54.25 60.30 63.52
CA HIS A 408 54.87 60.80 64.73
C HIS A 408 54.73 62.32 64.85
N ILE A 409 54.17 62.80 65.97
CA ILE A 409 54.06 64.23 66.32
C ILE A 409 54.66 64.43 67.73
N PRO A 410 55.92 64.89 67.84
CA PRO A 410 56.59 65.02 69.14
C PRO A 410 56.02 66.12 70.04
N THR A 411 56.14 65.95 71.35
CA THR A 411 55.88 67.01 72.35
C THR A 411 57.16 67.79 72.66
N ALA A 412 57.04 69.05 73.08
CA ALA A 412 58.19 69.88 73.45
C ALA A 412 58.87 69.33 74.73
N THR A 413 60.17 69.10 74.67
CA THR A 413 60.97 68.63 75.81
C THR A 413 62.34 69.34 75.84
N PRO A 414 63.14 69.19 76.91
CA PRO A 414 64.53 69.65 76.91
C PRO A 414 65.42 68.99 75.84
N LEU A 415 65.03 67.82 75.34
CA LEU A 415 65.80 66.99 74.41
C LEU A 415 65.37 67.18 72.94
N THR A 416 64.14 67.63 72.70
CA THR A 416 63.59 67.88 71.36
C THR A 416 63.56 69.37 71.06
N ASP A 417 64.13 69.79 69.93
CA ASP A 417 64.20 71.21 69.58
C ASP A 417 62.84 71.79 69.14
N ARG A 418 61.86 70.93 68.77
CA ARG A 418 60.50 71.29 68.37
C ARG A 418 59.49 70.26 68.89
N GLY A 419 58.29 70.71 69.24
CA GLY A 419 57.18 69.84 69.61
C GLY A 419 55.95 70.61 70.08
N LEU A 420 54.82 69.92 70.16
CA LEU A 420 53.56 70.48 70.66
C LEU A 420 53.57 70.59 72.20
N MET A 421 52.76 71.51 72.72
CA MET A 421 52.45 71.59 74.15
C MET A 421 51.48 70.48 74.54
N SER A 422 51.76 69.81 75.66
CA SER A 422 50.92 68.78 76.24
C SER A 422 50.21 69.27 77.51
N ASN A 423 49.32 68.45 78.05
CA ASN A 423 48.67 68.64 79.34
C ASN A 423 49.52 68.12 80.52
N GLY A 424 50.69 67.54 80.26
CA GLY A 424 51.63 67.07 81.27
C GLY A 424 52.68 68.13 81.62
N ASP A 425 53.48 67.81 82.64
CA ASP A 425 54.64 68.60 83.00
C ASP A 425 55.60 68.68 81.80
N GLN A 426 56.02 69.89 81.45
CA GLN A 426 56.82 70.11 80.26
C GLN A 426 57.76 71.30 80.45
N THR A 427 58.88 71.24 79.75
CA THR A 427 59.92 72.26 79.78
C THR A 427 60.16 72.78 78.38
N PHE A 428 60.26 74.10 78.25
CA PHE A 428 60.58 74.77 77.00
C PHE A 428 62.05 75.17 76.97
N LYS A 429 62.82 74.61 76.02
CA LYS A 429 64.22 75.02 75.78
C LYS A 429 64.30 76.29 74.93
N GLY A 430 65.26 77.17 75.24
CA GLY A 430 65.56 78.41 74.50
C GLY A 430 64.69 79.61 74.90
N ASN A 431 65.11 80.82 74.51
CA ASN A 431 64.40 82.05 74.86
C ASN A 431 62.95 82.02 74.35
N LYS A 432 62.02 82.44 75.21
CA LYS A 432 60.59 82.57 74.87
C LYS A 432 60.19 84.03 75.03
N LYS A 433 59.56 84.57 73.98
CA LYS A 433 58.93 85.90 74.01
C LYS A 433 57.43 85.67 73.89
N LEU A 434 56.67 86.28 74.79
CA LEU A 434 55.22 86.36 74.74
C LEU A 434 54.88 87.80 74.36
N ASN A 435 54.04 87.99 73.34
CA ASN A 435 53.80 89.32 72.78
C ASN A 435 52.83 90.16 73.64
N ASP A 436 51.89 89.48 74.28
CA ASP A 436 50.83 90.09 75.06
C ASP A 436 50.95 89.59 76.51
N ASP A 437 49.83 89.19 77.13
CA ASP A 437 49.79 88.81 78.53
C ASP A 437 50.16 87.34 78.79
N LEU A 438 50.77 87.08 79.95
CA LEU A 438 50.91 85.75 80.54
C LEU A 438 49.99 85.63 81.76
N ALA A 439 48.85 84.95 81.60
CA ALA A 439 47.96 84.63 82.71
C ALA A 439 48.34 83.27 83.33
N VAL A 440 48.70 83.28 84.62
CA VAL A 440 49.00 82.04 85.37
C VAL A 440 48.04 81.93 86.54
N ARG A 441 47.31 80.81 86.59
CA ARG A 441 46.23 80.62 87.58
C ARG A 441 46.74 80.48 89.01
N THR A 442 47.88 79.82 89.21
CA THR A 442 48.33 79.40 90.54
C THR A 442 49.58 80.14 90.99
N LYS A 443 50.74 79.89 90.37
CA LYS A 443 52.04 80.40 90.84
C LYS A 443 53.00 80.63 89.68
N VAL A 444 53.77 81.71 89.75
CA VAL A 444 54.93 81.98 88.87
C VAL A 444 56.20 81.97 89.69
N ILE A 445 57.17 81.17 89.25
CA ILE A 445 58.53 81.13 89.82
C ILE A 445 59.49 81.63 88.74
N VAL A 446 60.31 82.62 89.08
CA VAL A 446 61.37 83.13 88.21
C VAL A 446 62.72 82.91 88.89
N GLY A 447 63.65 82.27 88.19
CA GLY A 447 65.04 82.09 88.63
C GLY A 447 65.32 80.87 89.52
N ASP A 448 64.29 80.20 90.04
CA ASP A 448 64.43 78.96 90.82
C ASP A 448 63.95 77.76 89.99
N THR A 449 64.77 76.72 89.90
CA THR A 449 64.45 75.49 89.16
C THR A 449 64.29 74.27 90.06
N THR A 450 64.35 74.42 91.38
CA THR A 450 64.39 73.30 92.32
C THR A 450 63.39 73.43 93.48
N ALA A 451 63.03 74.63 93.92
CA ALA A 451 62.05 74.82 94.98
C ALA A 451 60.63 75.06 94.46
N LEU A 452 59.63 74.61 95.23
CA LEU A 452 58.23 74.96 95.00
C LEU A 452 57.97 76.41 95.39
N ALA A 453 57.12 77.11 94.61
CA ALA A 453 56.71 78.46 94.97
C ALA A 453 55.90 78.45 96.28
N ASN A 454 56.28 79.34 97.20
CA ASN A 454 55.51 79.62 98.41
C ASN A 454 54.65 80.90 98.29
N SER A 455 54.85 81.69 97.24
CA SER A 455 54.08 82.89 96.91
C SER A 455 53.46 82.78 95.51
N THR A 456 52.43 83.57 95.22
CA THR A 456 51.79 83.61 93.88
C THR A 456 52.75 84.15 92.81
N LEU A 457 53.62 85.09 93.18
CA LEU A 457 54.81 85.50 92.46
C LEU A 457 56.03 85.30 93.36
N GLN A 458 56.95 84.44 92.95
CA GLN A 458 58.24 84.23 93.63
C GLN A 458 59.37 84.52 92.65
N VAL A 459 60.22 85.49 93.00
CA VAL A 459 61.44 85.80 92.24
C VAL A 459 62.64 85.40 93.09
N ALA A 460 63.33 84.34 92.67
CA ALA A 460 64.59 83.91 93.26
C ALA A 460 65.74 84.61 92.53
N GLY A 461 65.92 85.89 92.84
CA GLY A 461 66.89 86.76 92.18
C GLY A 461 66.55 88.25 92.34
N SER A 462 67.13 89.08 91.49
CA SER A 462 66.85 90.53 91.47
C SER A 462 65.62 90.86 90.61
N VAL A 463 64.92 91.94 90.99
CA VAL A 463 63.87 92.57 90.18
C VAL A 463 64.37 93.95 89.76
N SER A 464 64.30 94.26 88.46
CA SER A 464 64.56 95.60 87.94
C SER A 464 63.23 96.35 87.81
N MET A 465 63.16 97.55 88.36
CA MET A 465 61.99 98.43 88.29
C MET A 465 62.39 99.79 87.72
N ASN A 466 61.45 100.49 87.07
CA ASN A 466 61.72 101.77 86.43
C ASN A 466 62.09 102.87 87.45
N ILE A 467 63.12 103.65 87.14
CA ILE A 467 63.57 104.79 87.95
C ILE A 467 63.57 106.03 87.06
N VAL A 468 62.94 107.11 87.52
CA VAL A 468 62.90 108.39 86.82
C VAL A 468 63.52 109.47 87.68
N ASN A 469 64.44 110.24 87.10
CA ASN A 469 65.10 111.38 87.74
C ASN A 469 64.56 112.68 87.15
N VAL A 470 64.08 113.59 88.00
CA VAL A 470 63.46 114.85 87.58
C VAL A 470 64.00 116.04 88.37
N SER A 471 64.06 117.20 87.73
CA SER A 471 64.48 118.48 88.33
C SER A 471 63.44 119.60 88.16
N ALA A 472 62.22 119.21 87.78
CA ALA A 472 61.03 120.03 87.57
C ALA A 472 59.80 119.32 88.18
N ASP A 473 58.66 120.00 88.21
CA ASP A 473 57.39 119.39 88.64
C ASP A 473 57.06 118.18 87.73
N HIS A 474 56.67 117.05 88.32
CA HIS A 474 56.48 115.78 87.62
C HIS A 474 55.12 115.15 87.91
N PRO A 475 54.22 115.03 86.91
CA PRO A 475 53.06 114.17 87.02
C PRO A 475 53.50 112.71 86.83
N MET A 476 53.17 111.85 87.79
CA MET A 476 53.45 110.42 87.73
C MET A 476 52.79 109.77 86.50
N THR A 477 53.48 108.81 85.89
CA THR A 477 52.97 107.97 84.79
C THR A 477 52.84 106.51 85.21
N ASP A 478 52.12 105.70 84.43
CA ASP A 478 51.96 104.25 84.72
C ASP A 478 53.29 103.48 84.63
N ALA A 479 54.30 104.05 83.97
CA ALA A 479 55.64 103.48 83.89
C ALA A 479 56.48 103.73 85.15
N ASP A 480 56.12 104.70 85.99
CA ASP A 480 56.96 105.12 87.12
C ASP A 480 56.87 104.14 88.29
N ASN A 481 58.01 103.81 88.89
CA ASN A 481 58.09 103.05 90.15
C ASN A 481 58.88 103.80 91.24
N THR A 482 60.03 104.39 90.88
CA THR A 482 60.78 105.28 91.76
C THR A 482 60.99 106.63 91.07
N ILE A 483 60.59 107.71 91.73
CA ILE A 483 60.73 109.10 91.26
C ILE A 483 61.74 109.80 92.17
N LEU A 484 62.87 110.19 91.60
CA LEU A 484 63.93 110.94 92.27
C LEU A 484 63.82 112.41 91.87
N VAL A 485 63.57 113.30 92.82
CA VAL A 485 63.29 114.72 92.56
C VAL A 485 64.38 115.63 93.13
N ASP A 486 65.03 116.40 92.28
CA ASP A 486 65.98 117.43 92.65
C ASP A 486 65.29 118.80 92.79
N CYS A 487 65.28 119.34 94.01
CA CYS A 487 64.70 120.65 94.36
C CYS A 487 65.78 121.76 94.42
N SER A 488 66.97 121.54 93.85
CA SER A 488 68.03 122.56 93.76
C SER A 488 67.66 123.75 92.86
N GLY A 489 66.63 123.63 92.04
CA GLY A 489 66.09 124.72 91.21
C GLY A 489 64.93 125.51 91.81
N GLY A 490 64.39 125.10 92.97
CA GLY A 490 63.19 125.68 93.59
C GLY A 490 62.33 124.61 94.27
N ASP A 491 61.21 125.01 94.87
CA ASP A 491 60.19 124.05 95.30
C ASP A 491 59.70 123.23 94.11
N ARG A 492 59.41 121.94 94.36
CA ARG A 492 58.97 120.99 93.34
C ARG A 492 57.76 120.20 93.77
N LYS A 493 57.00 119.77 92.77
CA LYS A 493 55.75 119.02 92.95
C LYS A 493 55.81 117.69 92.23
N VAL A 494 55.41 116.61 92.91
CA VAL A 494 55.04 115.36 92.26
C VAL A 494 53.54 115.17 92.39
N THR A 495 52.83 115.12 91.27
CA THR A 495 51.40 114.81 91.27
C THR A 495 51.22 113.32 91.01
N LEU A 496 50.64 112.59 91.96
CA LEU A 496 50.39 111.17 91.84
C LEU A 496 49.30 110.89 90.79
N LEU A 497 49.33 109.69 90.21
CA LEU A 497 48.18 109.17 89.46
C LEU A 497 46.99 108.98 90.40
N THR A 498 45.79 108.94 89.83
CA THR A 498 44.58 108.54 90.58
C THR A 498 44.81 107.17 91.24
N ALA A 499 44.54 107.11 92.54
CA ALA A 499 44.54 105.88 93.31
C ALA A 499 43.45 104.91 92.83
N VAL A 500 42.35 105.45 92.27
CA VAL A 500 41.22 104.68 91.73
C VAL A 500 41.68 103.76 90.60
N GLY A 501 41.32 102.48 90.71
CA GLY A 501 41.72 101.44 89.75
C GLY A 501 43.17 100.94 89.90
N ARG A 502 43.93 101.43 90.89
CA ARG A 502 45.35 101.08 91.10
C ARG A 502 45.63 100.48 92.48
N LYS A 503 44.65 99.80 93.09
CA LYS A 503 44.80 99.14 94.39
C LYS A 503 46.06 98.27 94.44
N GLY A 504 46.88 98.45 95.46
CA GLY A 504 48.13 97.74 95.68
C GLY A 504 49.33 98.32 94.94
N ARG A 505 49.17 99.30 94.04
CA ARG A 505 50.29 99.95 93.35
C ARG A 505 51.19 100.65 94.36
N VAL A 506 52.48 100.37 94.28
CA VAL A 506 53.52 100.96 95.13
C VAL A 506 54.37 101.93 94.30
N ILE A 507 54.62 103.12 94.84
CA ILE A 507 55.50 104.15 94.27
C ILE A 507 56.44 104.68 95.35
N THR A 508 57.69 104.96 94.99
CA THR A 508 58.63 105.66 95.87
C THR A 508 58.93 107.05 95.31
N VAL A 509 58.78 108.08 96.14
CA VAL A 509 59.14 109.46 95.81
C VAL A 509 60.24 109.91 96.76
N LYS A 510 61.37 110.36 96.21
CA LYS A 510 62.55 110.73 97.00
C LYS A 510 63.02 112.12 96.62
N LYS A 511 63.25 112.98 97.62
CA LYS A 511 63.97 114.23 97.44
C LYS A 511 65.47 113.93 97.40
N ILE A 512 66.15 114.32 96.33
CA ILE A 512 67.58 114.02 96.11
C ILE A 512 68.49 115.25 96.07
N GLY A 513 67.94 116.47 96.21
CA GLY A 513 68.76 117.69 96.22
C GLY A 513 67.93 118.94 96.56
N GLY A 514 68.61 120.01 97.00
CA GLY A 514 67.99 121.27 97.41
C GLY A 514 68.60 121.84 98.69
N THR A 515 67.73 122.39 99.54
CA THR A 515 68.02 122.80 100.93
C THR A 515 66.75 122.59 101.77
N LEU A 516 66.82 122.77 103.09
CA LEU A 516 65.65 122.73 103.97
C LEU A 516 64.60 123.82 103.66
N ALA A 517 65.01 124.92 103.04
CA ALA A 517 64.10 126.00 102.63
C ALA A 517 63.32 125.67 101.36
N ARG A 518 63.68 124.58 100.65
CA ARG A 518 63.01 124.14 99.42
C ARG A 518 62.38 122.78 99.63
N SER A 519 61.08 122.71 99.42
CA SER A 519 60.27 121.54 99.68
C SER A 519 59.95 120.77 98.41
N LEU A 520 59.82 119.45 98.56
CA LEU A 520 59.17 118.59 97.59
C LEU A 520 57.75 118.33 98.10
N GLN A 521 56.76 118.86 97.40
CA GLN A 521 55.35 118.61 97.66
C GLN A 521 54.89 117.40 96.84
N ILE A 522 54.25 116.43 97.48
CA ILE A 522 53.58 115.31 96.83
C ILE A 522 52.09 115.58 96.91
N LEU A 523 51.43 115.58 95.75
CA LEU A 523 50.01 115.89 95.61
C LEU A 523 49.26 114.65 95.16
N PRO A 524 48.15 114.26 95.81
CA PRO A 524 47.22 113.27 95.28
C PRO A 524 46.48 113.85 94.05
N ASN A 525 45.79 112.98 93.30
CA ASN A 525 45.00 113.43 92.16
C ASN A 525 43.61 113.90 92.60
N GLY A 526 43.21 115.12 92.24
CA GLY A 526 41.87 115.63 92.52
C GLY A 526 41.55 115.72 94.02
N ALA A 527 40.47 115.06 94.45
CA ALA A 527 40.00 115.07 95.85
C ALA A 527 40.51 113.88 96.69
N GLU A 528 41.37 113.03 96.12
CA GLU A 528 42.02 111.93 96.83
C GLU A 528 42.94 112.47 97.94
N ARG A 529 43.29 111.61 98.89
CA ARG A 529 44.16 111.96 100.02
C ARG A 529 45.46 111.17 100.01
N ILE A 530 46.48 111.75 100.64
CA ILE A 530 47.67 111.03 101.11
C ILE A 530 47.49 110.89 102.62
N GLU A 531 47.23 109.67 103.11
CA GLU A 531 46.71 109.44 104.47
C GLU A 531 45.44 110.27 104.70
N ASP A 532 45.42 111.12 105.72
CA ASP A 532 44.39 112.09 106.01
C ASP A 532 44.72 113.51 105.46
N GLY A 533 45.78 113.68 104.69
CA GLY A 533 46.22 114.95 104.12
C GLY A 533 45.82 115.18 102.66
N THR A 534 45.75 116.45 102.23
CA THR A 534 45.56 116.84 100.81
C THR A 534 46.88 116.97 100.04
N ASP A 535 48.01 116.90 100.75
CA ASP A 535 49.37 116.87 100.21
C ASP A 535 50.33 116.28 101.26
N TYR A 536 51.58 116.02 100.85
CA TYR A 536 52.65 115.62 101.76
C TYR A 536 53.96 116.31 101.37
N PHE A 537 54.65 116.93 102.32
CA PHE A 537 55.91 117.63 102.07
C PHE A 537 57.12 116.84 102.55
N ILE A 538 58.16 116.84 101.71
CA ILE A 538 59.51 116.41 102.07
C ILE A 538 60.43 117.63 102.08
N TYR A 539 60.97 117.98 103.25
CA TYR A 539 61.91 119.10 103.42
C TYR A 539 63.37 118.64 103.43
N ASN A 540 63.66 117.50 104.06
CA ASN A 540 65.03 116.99 104.19
C ASN A 540 65.50 116.38 102.86
N ASP A 541 66.68 116.80 102.39
CA ASP A 541 67.32 116.13 101.27
C ASP A 541 67.62 114.68 101.63
N TRP A 542 67.65 113.82 100.60
CA TRP A 542 67.94 112.39 100.71
C TRP A 542 66.89 111.56 101.44
N THR A 543 65.74 112.15 101.76
CA THR A 543 64.60 111.43 102.36
C THR A 543 63.54 111.07 101.32
N PHE A 544 62.79 110.01 101.58
CA PHE A 544 61.80 109.47 100.67
C PHE A 544 60.53 109.08 101.41
N VAL A 545 59.46 108.91 100.65
CA VAL A 545 58.31 108.12 101.09
C VAL A 545 57.98 107.08 100.03
N THR A 546 57.57 105.92 100.49
CA THR A 546 56.94 104.92 99.64
C THR A 546 55.45 104.95 99.93
N LEU A 547 54.66 105.20 98.89
CA LEU A 547 53.21 105.22 98.97
C LEU A 547 52.63 103.96 98.32
N GLN A 548 51.53 103.46 98.88
CA GLN A 548 50.74 102.38 98.32
C GLN A 548 49.27 102.81 98.19
N SER A 549 48.69 102.60 97.02
CA SER A 549 47.26 102.88 96.80
C SER A 549 46.41 101.77 97.41
N ASP A 550 45.32 102.13 98.10
CA ASP A 550 44.29 101.18 98.54
C ASP A 550 43.16 100.99 97.50
N GLY A 551 43.23 101.72 96.38
CA GLY A 551 42.20 101.80 95.35
C GLY A 551 41.31 103.04 95.44
N ALA A 552 41.52 103.92 96.42
CA ALA A 552 40.80 105.18 96.59
C ALA A 552 41.70 106.35 97.04
N ASN A 553 42.68 106.09 97.90
CA ASN A 553 43.66 107.05 98.43
C ASN A 553 45.07 106.45 98.43
N TRP A 554 46.07 107.25 98.75
CA TRP A 554 47.47 106.83 98.90
C TRP A 554 47.88 106.78 100.37
N PHE A 555 48.56 105.71 100.79
CA PHE A 555 49.06 105.53 102.16
C PHE A 555 50.57 105.45 102.17
N ILE A 556 51.21 106.13 103.13
CA ILE A 556 52.66 106.09 103.31
C ILE A 556 53.01 104.82 104.09
N ILE A 557 53.58 103.85 103.38
CA ILE A 557 53.95 102.54 103.95
C ILE A 557 55.41 102.49 104.40
N ARG A 558 56.23 103.48 104.01
CA ARG A 558 57.63 103.61 104.41
C ARG A 558 58.08 105.08 104.29
N LYS A 559 58.90 105.54 105.24
CA LYS A 559 59.56 106.86 105.20
C LYS A 559 60.95 106.82 105.83
#